data_AF-A0A651DZD3-F1
#
_entry.id   AF-A0A651DZD3-F1
#
_cell.length_a   1.000
_cell.length_b   1.000
_cell.length_c   1.000
_cell.angle_alpha   90.00
_cell.angle_beta   90.00
_cell.angle_gamma   90.00
#
_symmetry.space_group_name_H-M   'P 1'
#
loop_
_entity.id
_entity.type
_entity.pdbx_description
1 polymer ?
#
loop_
_entity_poly.entity_id
_entity_poly.type
_entity_poly.pdbx_seq_one_letter_code
_entity_poly.pdbx_strand_id
1 'polypeptide(L)'
;MPTANLAQRQAQQRHLRKLLDNVSLSLTMPPHAILVVRSLPDSSPGSLLAINRQGHHDWQRATQQALNDCWRTALRPARSPIPPHANSVWFVDEAEWLACLSRDLYLGVAGDRWWWTTALRRSQHRSGIAAIADRWRESIQWLPAMMPLLFDLDRSVFIAILTELSSSQASQLLDQLTQVYQCSLPQITSQDLDALQ
;
A
#
# COMPACT_ATOMS: atom_id res chain seq x y z
N MET A 1 -26.03 -5.70 32.09
CA MET A 1 -25.58 -7.00 31.53
C MET A 1 -25.04 -6.83 30.09
N PRO A 2 -23.82 -6.30 29.85
CA PRO A 2 -23.27 -6.11 28.50
C PRO A 2 -22.08 -7.03 28.14
N THR A 3 -21.61 -7.88 29.05
CA THR A 3 -20.34 -8.63 28.92
C THR A 3 -20.41 -9.88 28.03
N ALA A 4 -21.60 -10.49 27.86
CA ALA A 4 -21.75 -11.70 27.05
C ALA A 4 -21.43 -11.49 25.55
N ASN A 5 -21.70 -10.29 25.02
CA ASN A 5 -21.54 -9.98 23.59
C ASN A 5 -20.05 -9.82 23.19
N LEU A 6 -19.19 -9.31 24.09
CA LEU A 6 -17.77 -9.11 23.81
C LEU A 6 -16.99 -10.43 23.77
N ALA A 7 -17.25 -11.34 24.71
CA ALA A 7 -16.61 -12.65 24.73
C ALA A 7 -16.99 -13.49 23.50
N GLN A 8 -18.26 -13.42 23.08
CA GLN A 8 -18.77 -14.13 21.91
C GLN A 8 -18.20 -13.55 20.60
N ARG A 9 -18.09 -12.21 20.48
CA ARG A 9 -17.39 -11.56 19.36
C ARG A 9 -15.91 -11.93 19.30
N GLN A 10 -15.22 -11.97 20.43
CA GLN A 10 -13.80 -12.36 20.49
C GLN A 10 -13.60 -13.84 20.11
N ALA A 11 -14.51 -14.72 20.52
CA ALA A 11 -14.49 -16.13 20.12
C ALA A 11 -14.74 -16.29 18.61
N GLN A 12 -15.72 -15.56 18.07
CA GLN A 12 -15.99 -15.51 16.63
C GLN A 12 -14.80 -14.96 15.84
N GLN A 13 -14.16 -13.88 16.30
CA GLN A 13 -12.95 -13.34 15.67
C GLN A 13 -11.79 -14.33 15.66
N ARG A 14 -11.56 -15.05 16.76
CA ARG A 14 -10.50 -16.08 16.84
C ARG A 14 -10.80 -17.26 15.90
N HIS A 15 -12.06 -17.66 15.81
CA HIS A 15 -12.48 -18.73 14.91
C HIS A 15 -12.34 -18.32 13.44
N LEU A 16 -12.81 -17.12 13.08
CA LEU A 16 -12.65 -16.52 11.76
C LEU A 16 -11.17 -16.45 11.35
N ARG A 17 -10.30 -16.00 12.26
CA ARG A 17 -8.85 -15.92 11.99
C ARG A 17 -8.26 -17.29 11.65
N LYS A 18 -8.60 -18.33 12.43
CA LYS A 18 -8.16 -19.71 12.13
C LYS A 18 -8.68 -20.24 10.79
N LEU A 19 -9.89 -19.85 10.39
CA LEU A 19 -10.43 -20.23 9.09
C LEU A 19 -9.69 -19.53 7.96
N LEU A 20 -9.43 -18.23 8.09
CA LEU A 20 -8.67 -17.44 7.12
C LEU A 20 -7.23 -17.95 6.93
N ASP A 21 -6.58 -18.40 8.00
CA ASP A 21 -5.22 -18.97 7.93
C ASP A 21 -5.14 -20.24 7.04
N ASN A 22 -6.27 -20.93 6.81
CA ASN A 22 -6.34 -22.16 6.01
C ASN A 22 -6.93 -21.96 4.61
N VAL A 23 -7.28 -20.73 4.23
CA VAL A 23 -7.90 -20.43 2.94
C VAL A 23 -6.80 -20.02 1.94
N SER A 24 -6.76 -20.70 0.80
CA SER A 24 -5.91 -20.30 -0.34
C SER A 24 -6.77 -19.61 -1.40
N LEU A 25 -6.50 -18.33 -1.65
CA LEU A 25 -7.11 -17.53 -2.73
C LEU A 25 -6.04 -17.28 -3.80
N SER A 26 -6.38 -17.49 -5.06
CA SER A 26 -5.49 -17.31 -6.21
C SER A 26 -6.06 -16.25 -7.12
N LEU A 27 -5.48 -15.05 -7.09
CA LEU A 27 -5.86 -13.97 -8.02
C LEU A 27 -5.02 -14.08 -9.29
N THR A 28 -5.63 -13.84 -10.45
CA THR A 28 -4.91 -13.68 -11.73
C THR A 28 -4.32 -12.26 -11.81
N MET A 29 -3.41 -11.96 -10.89
CA MET A 29 -2.76 -10.66 -10.73
C MET A 29 -1.24 -10.86 -10.81
N PRO A 30 -0.46 -9.88 -11.33
CA PRO A 30 0.99 -9.93 -11.23
C PRO A 30 1.45 -10.16 -9.78
N PRO A 31 2.52 -10.93 -9.54
CA PRO A 31 2.91 -11.36 -8.19
C PRO A 31 3.28 -10.21 -7.24
N HIS A 32 3.67 -9.05 -7.79
CA HIS A 32 4.06 -7.87 -7.03
C HIS A 32 2.95 -6.81 -6.95
N ALA A 33 1.84 -7.00 -7.67
CA ALA A 33 0.79 -6.00 -7.66
C ALA A 33 0.07 -5.99 -6.31
N ILE A 34 -0.29 -4.79 -5.87
CA ILE A 34 -0.96 -4.56 -4.60
C ILE A 34 -2.40 -4.19 -4.91
N LEU A 35 -3.34 -5.00 -4.45
CA LEU A 35 -4.78 -4.74 -4.54
C LEU A 35 -5.31 -4.31 -3.17
N VAL A 36 -5.91 -3.13 -3.09
CA VAL A 36 -6.63 -2.65 -1.90
C VAL A 36 -8.12 -2.69 -2.18
N VAL A 37 -8.85 -3.44 -1.36
CA VAL A 37 -10.31 -3.57 -1.45
C VAL A 37 -10.93 -2.90 -0.23
N ARG A 38 -11.79 -1.90 -0.45
CA ARG A 38 -12.45 -1.12 0.61
C ARG A 38 -13.34 -2.02 1.47
N SER A 39 -14.15 -2.83 0.80
CA SER A 39 -15.05 -3.77 1.43
C SER A 39 -15.22 -4.98 0.54
N LEU A 40 -15.08 -6.17 1.11
CA LEU A 40 -15.44 -7.42 0.47
C LEU A 40 -16.69 -7.94 1.17
N PRO A 41 -17.87 -7.95 0.51
CA PRO A 41 -19.07 -8.47 1.12
C PRO A 41 -18.91 -9.97 1.41
N ASP A 42 -19.55 -10.46 2.47
CA ASP A 42 -19.64 -11.90 2.72
C ASP A 42 -20.40 -12.53 1.56
N SER A 43 -19.62 -13.16 0.66
CA SER A 43 -20.11 -13.57 -0.66
C SER A 43 -20.97 -14.83 -0.56
N SER A 44 -21.08 -15.44 0.63
CA SER A 44 -22.04 -16.49 0.95
C SER A 44 -22.43 -16.42 2.44
N PRO A 45 -23.46 -15.63 2.79
CA PRO A 45 -23.85 -15.36 4.17
C PRO A 45 -24.07 -16.65 4.98
N GLY A 46 -23.32 -16.80 6.08
CA GLY A 46 -23.43 -17.95 6.99
C GLY A 46 -22.66 -19.20 6.55
N SER A 47 -22.13 -19.25 5.33
CA SER A 47 -21.34 -20.39 4.84
C SER A 47 -19.93 -20.44 5.43
N LEU A 48 -19.36 -19.29 5.80
CA LEU A 48 -18.07 -19.25 6.48
C LEU A 48 -18.12 -19.84 7.90
N LEU A 49 -19.25 -19.71 8.59
CA LEU A 49 -19.49 -20.28 9.91
C LEU A 49 -20.14 -21.66 9.84
N ALA A 50 -20.38 -22.19 8.64
CA ALA A 50 -20.94 -23.52 8.48
C ALA A 50 -19.93 -24.56 8.98
N ILE A 51 -20.41 -25.54 9.73
CA ILE A 51 -19.57 -26.61 10.29
C ILE A 51 -19.12 -27.60 9.20
N ASN A 52 -19.75 -27.56 8.02
CA ASN A 52 -19.50 -28.51 6.94
C ASN A 52 -18.47 -28.00 5.92
N ARG A 53 -17.69 -28.93 5.36
CA ARG A 53 -16.65 -28.63 4.35
C ARG A 53 -17.22 -27.99 3.08
N GLN A 54 -18.45 -28.37 2.70
CA GLN A 54 -19.10 -27.84 1.50
C GLN A 54 -19.35 -26.32 1.62
N GLY A 55 -19.86 -25.86 2.76
CA GLY A 55 -20.06 -24.43 3.01
C GLY A 55 -18.76 -23.63 2.96
N HIS A 56 -17.66 -24.18 3.48
CA HIS A 56 -16.34 -23.57 3.35
C HIS A 56 -15.87 -23.46 1.90
N HIS A 57 -16.05 -24.51 1.09
CA HIS A 57 -15.68 -24.47 -0.34
C HIS A 57 -16.53 -23.48 -1.14
N ASP A 58 -17.84 -23.41 -0.88
CA ASP A 58 -18.73 -22.49 -1.57
C ASP A 58 -18.43 -21.03 -1.18
N TRP A 59 -18.14 -20.78 0.09
CA TRP A 59 -17.65 -19.48 0.55
C TRP A 59 -16.31 -19.11 -0.10
N GLN A 60 -15.36 -20.05 -0.16
CA GLN A 60 -14.05 -19.81 -0.79
C GLN A 60 -14.22 -19.47 -2.28
N ARG A 61 -15.06 -20.21 -3.02
CA ARG A 61 -15.34 -19.93 -4.44
C ARG A 61 -16.00 -18.57 -4.62
N ALA A 62 -16.98 -18.23 -3.78
CA ALA A 62 -17.67 -16.94 -3.85
C ALA A 62 -16.72 -15.77 -3.53
N THR A 63 -15.87 -15.92 -2.51
CA THR A 63 -14.84 -14.94 -2.13
C THR A 63 -13.81 -14.77 -3.24
N GLN A 64 -13.36 -15.87 -3.85
CA GLN A 64 -12.46 -15.85 -4.98
C GLN A 64 -13.04 -15.07 -6.17
N GLN A 65 -14.33 -15.31 -6.48
CA GLN A 65 -15.03 -14.60 -7.54
C GLN A 65 -15.13 -13.10 -7.22
N ALA A 66 -15.53 -12.74 -6.00
CA ALA A 66 -15.65 -11.34 -5.58
C ALA A 66 -14.31 -10.60 -5.64
N LEU A 67 -13.19 -11.24 -5.28
CA LEU A 67 -11.86 -10.66 -5.43
C LEU A 67 -11.44 -10.51 -6.89
N ASN A 68 -11.75 -11.49 -7.75
CA ASN A 68 -11.51 -11.37 -9.19
C ASN A 68 -12.31 -10.20 -9.79
N ASP A 69 -13.54 -9.99 -9.36
CA ASP A 69 -14.37 -8.85 -9.79
C ASP A 69 -13.79 -7.53 -9.29
N CYS A 70 -13.30 -7.48 -8.04
CA CYS A 70 -12.58 -6.32 -7.51
C CYS A 70 -11.32 -6.02 -8.33
N TRP A 71 -10.54 -7.04 -8.71
CA TRP A 71 -9.36 -6.87 -9.55
C TRP A 71 -9.72 -6.31 -10.93
N ARG A 72 -10.73 -6.89 -11.60
CA ARG A 72 -11.18 -6.46 -12.94
C ARG A 72 -11.66 -5.01 -12.97
N THR A 73 -12.19 -4.52 -11.86
CA THR A 73 -12.75 -3.16 -11.72
C THR A 73 -11.82 -2.19 -10.99
N ALA A 74 -10.65 -2.66 -10.55
CA ALA A 74 -9.73 -1.85 -9.77
C ALA A 74 -9.16 -0.69 -10.60
N LEU A 75 -9.18 0.49 -10.00
CA LEU A 75 -8.62 1.70 -10.60
C LEU A 75 -7.20 1.96 -10.08
N ARG A 76 -6.38 2.61 -10.89
CA ARG A 76 -4.96 2.84 -10.58
C ARG A 76 -4.73 4.30 -10.18
N PRO A 77 -4.43 4.60 -8.90
CA PRO A 77 -4.33 5.99 -8.40
C PRO A 77 -3.25 6.82 -9.08
N ALA A 78 -2.21 6.19 -9.63
CA ALA A 78 -1.16 6.87 -10.39
C ALA A 78 -1.63 7.36 -11.76
N ARG A 79 -2.69 6.76 -12.33
CA ARG A 79 -3.14 7.04 -13.71
C ARG A 79 -4.39 7.90 -13.78
N SER A 80 -5.27 7.81 -12.78
CA SER A 80 -6.56 8.49 -12.84
C SER A 80 -7.10 8.82 -11.45
N PRO A 81 -7.89 9.91 -11.32
CA PRO A 81 -8.64 10.17 -10.11
C PRO A 81 -9.55 8.99 -9.76
N ILE A 82 -9.62 8.66 -8.47
CA ILE A 82 -10.43 7.57 -7.97
C ILE A 82 -11.80 8.12 -7.56
N PRO A 83 -12.91 7.69 -8.20
CA PRO A 83 -14.23 8.17 -7.84
C PRO A 83 -14.64 7.64 -6.45
N PRO A 84 -15.52 8.35 -5.70
CA PRO A 84 -15.90 7.97 -4.34
C PRO A 84 -16.56 6.58 -4.21
N HIS A 85 -17.18 6.09 -5.29
CA HIS A 85 -17.86 4.79 -5.34
C HIS A 85 -16.92 3.63 -5.71
N ALA A 86 -15.66 3.89 -6.06
CA ALA A 86 -14.69 2.82 -6.35
C ALA A 86 -14.46 1.95 -5.11
N ASN A 87 -14.63 0.63 -5.28
CA ASN A 87 -14.45 -0.33 -4.19
C ASN A 87 -13.02 -0.89 -4.13
N SER A 88 -12.27 -0.82 -5.23
CA SER A 88 -10.93 -1.37 -5.33
C SER A 88 -9.97 -0.42 -6.04
N VAL A 89 -8.75 -0.36 -5.55
CA VAL A 89 -7.63 0.25 -6.25
C VAL A 89 -6.47 -0.71 -6.32
N TRP A 90 -5.63 -0.55 -7.33
CA TRP A 90 -4.42 -1.36 -7.45
C TRP A 90 -3.20 -0.54 -7.81
N PHE A 91 -2.05 -1.12 -7.48
CA PHE A 91 -0.72 -0.63 -7.76
C PHE A 91 0.09 -1.75 -8.42
N VAL A 92 0.94 -1.40 -9.39
CA VAL A 92 1.75 -2.41 -10.11
C VAL A 92 2.73 -3.13 -9.18
N ASP A 93 3.31 -2.40 -8.24
CA ASP A 93 4.30 -2.86 -7.29
C ASP A 93 4.41 -1.90 -6.10
N GLU A 94 5.30 -2.24 -5.17
CA GLU A 94 5.65 -1.42 -4.02
C GLU A 94 6.27 -0.06 -4.40
N ALA A 95 6.93 0.05 -5.56
CA ALA A 95 7.51 1.32 -6.01
C ALA A 95 6.40 2.32 -6.37
N GLU A 96 5.39 1.89 -7.11
CA GLU A 96 4.23 2.73 -7.41
C GLU A 96 3.41 3.05 -6.16
N TRP A 97 3.23 2.06 -5.28
CA TRP A 97 2.60 2.27 -3.96
C TRP A 97 3.29 3.40 -3.20
N LEU A 98 4.61 3.33 -3.10
CA LEU A 98 5.42 4.30 -2.37
C LEU A 98 5.40 5.68 -3.04
N ALA A 99 5.41 5.77 -4.38
CA ALA A 99 5.27 7.04 -5.10
C ALA A 99 3.93 7.72 -4.80
N CYS A 100 2.83 6.98 -4.95
CA CYS A 100 1.49 7.50 -4.69
C CYS A 100 1.32 7.91 -3.23
N LEU A 101 1.82 7.10 -2.30
CA LEU A 101 1.75 7.40 -0.87
C LEU A 101 2.56 8.65 -0.52
N SER A 102 3.79 8.78 -1.06
CA SER A 102 4.65 9.94 -0.80
C SER A 102 4.00 11.24 -1.26
N ARG A 103 3.40 11.24 -2.46
CA ARG A 103 2.63 12.37 -2.96
C ARG A 103 1.48 12.73 -2.03
N ASP A 104 0.68 11.75 -1.64
CA ASP A 104 -0.51 11.99 -0.84
C ASP A 104 -0.21 12.40 0.61
N LEU A 105 0.89 11.91 1.18
CA LEU A 105 1.39 12.33 2.49
C LEU A 105 1.96 13.75 2.43
N TYR A 106 2.62 14.13 1.34
CA TYR A 106 3.13 15.48 1.16
C TYR A 106 1.99 16.49 0.99
N LEU A 107 0.99 16.15 0.17
CA LEU A 107 -0.21 16.97 -0.02
C LEU A 107 -1.17 16.96 1.20
N GLY A 108 -0.91 16.13 2.21
CA GLY A 108 -1.74 16.01 3.40
C GLY A 108 -3.12 15.35 3.17
N VAL A 109 -3.33 14.71 2.01
CA VAL A 109 -4.62 14.10 1.62
C VAL A 109 -4.69 12.60 1.89
N ALA A 110 -3.61 11.99 2.38
CA ALA A 110 -3.56 10.55 2.59
C ALA A 110 -4.62 10.07 3.61
N GLY A 111 -4.89 10.85 4.65
CA GLY A 111 -5.91 10.54 5.66
C GLY A 111 -7.35 10.53 5.14
N ASP A 112 -7.62 11.24 4.05
CA ASP A 112 -8.96 11.37 3.46
C ASP A 112 -9.23 10.30 2.39
N ARG A 113 -8.19 9.62 1.92
CA ARG A 113 -8.28 8.61 0.86
C ARG A 113 -8.48 7.23 1.47
N TRP A 114 -9.65 6.65 1.20
CA TRP A 114 -10.09 5.39 1.80
C TRP A 114 -9.09 4.24 1.62
N TRP A 115 -8.34 4.20 0.53
CA TRP A 115 -7.41 3.09 0.26
C TRP A 115 -6.20 3.13 1.19
N TRP A 116 -5.74 4.31 1.57
CA TRP A 116 -4.71 4.44 2.61
C TRP A 116 -5.27 4.12 3.99
N THR A 117 -6.48 4.58 4.32
CA THR A 117 -7.10 4.25 5.61
C THR A 117 -7.43 2.77 5.78
N THR A 118 -7.61 2.06 4.65
CA THR A 118 -7.80 0.61 4.61
C THR A 118 -6.47 -0.13 4.75
N ALA A 119 -5.43 0.31 4.04
CA ALA A 119 -4.17 -0.42 3.96
C ALA A 119 -3.17 -0.07 5.08
N LEU A 120 -3.23 1.15 5.60
CA LEU A 120 -2.32 1.68 6.60
C LEU A 120 -2.99 1.73 7.97
N ARG A 121 -2.22 1.49 9.02
CA ARG A 121 -2.68 1.76 10.39
C ARG A 121 -2.82 3.26 10.57
N ARG A 122 -3.73 3.71 11.44
CA ARG A 122 -3.94 5.16 11.72
C ARG A 122 -2.63 5.93 12.00
N SER A 123 -1.69 5.35 12.74
CA SER A 123 -0.37 5.94 13.04
C SER A 123 0.56 6.13 11.82
N GLN A 124 0.24 5.52 10.69
CA GLN A 124 1.00 5.56 9.45
C GLN A 124 0.48 6.61 8.44
N HIS A 125 -0.56 7.38 8.80
CA HIS A 125 -1.07 8.51 7.99
C HIS A 125 -0.36 9.84 8.30
N ARG A 126 0.70 9.81 9.12
CA ARG A 126 1.44 11.00 9.51
C ARG A 126 2.00 11.68 8.26
N SER A 127 1.59 12.92 8.03
CA SER A 127 2.00 13.73 6.88
C SER A 127 3.29 14.49 7.18
N GLY A 128 3.92 15.00 6.12
CA GLY A 128 5.15 15.81 6.20
C GLY A 128 6.44 15.03 5.97
N ILE A 129 7.52 15.80 5.78
CA ILE A 129 8.78 15.31 5.22
C ILE A 129 9.46 14.21 6.06
N ALA A 130 9.40 14.30 7.39
CA ALA A 130 9.99 13.30 8.26
C ALA A 130 9.31 11.93 8.13
N ALA A 131 7.98 11.92 8.03
CA ALA A 131 7.23 10.69 7.85
C ALA A 131 7.51 10.06 6.48
N ILE A 132 7.64 10.88 5.44
CA ILE A 132 8.02 10.43 4.09
C ILE A 132 9.43 9.81 4.12
N ALA A 133 10.41 10.50 4.72
CA ALA A 133 11.78 9.99 4.84
C ALA A 133 11.84 8.64 5.59
N ASP A 134 11.08 8.49 6.68
CA ASP A 134 11.00 7.22 7.42
C ASP A 134 10.39 6.10 6.56
N ARG A 135 9.35 6.40 5.78
CA ARG A 135 8.76 5.44 4.83
C ARG A 135 9.74 5.02 3.75
N TRP A 136 10.49 5.97 3.18
CA TRP A 136 11.51 5.69 2.18
C TRP A 136 12.62 4.80 2.74
N ARG A 137 13.06 5.06 3.97
CA ARG A 137 14.02 4.21 4.70
C ARG A 137 13.50 2.79 4.92
N GLU A 138 12.24 2.63 5.30
CA GLU A 138 11.62 1.30 5.49
C GLU A 138 11.45 0.52 4.18
N SER A 139 11.41 1.20 3.03
CA SER A 139 11.19 0.62 1.70
C SER A 139 12.34 0.93 0.74
N ILE A 140 13.57 0.97 1.26
CA ILE A 140 14.73 1.52 0.55
C ILE A 140 15.03 0.79 -0.78
N GLN A 141 14.75 -0.51 -0.85
CA GLN A 141 14.90 -1.35 -2.05
C GLN A 141 13.93 -0.99 -3.20
N TRP A 142 12.96 -0.11 -2.94
CA TRP A 142 12.00 0.37 -3.93
C TRP A 142 12.25 1.83 -4.28
N LEU A 143 13.09 2.53 -3.51
CA LEU A 143 13.37 3.94 -3.69
C LEU A 143 13.86 4.26 -5.11
N PRO A 144 14.85 3.56 -5.71
CA PRO A 144 15.29 3.87 -7.07
C PRO A 144 14.21 3.73 -8.15
N ALA A 145 13.36 2.70 -8.04
CA ALA A 145 12.25 2.48 -8.97
C ALA A 145 11.09 3.48 -8.74
N MET A 146 10.89 3.91 -7.49
CA MET A 146 9.86 4.86 -7.10
C MET A 146 10.16 6.28 -7.59
N MET A 147 11.43 6.71 -7.57
CA MET A 147 11.84 8.08 -7.93
C MET A 147 11.31 8.56 -9.29
N PRO A 148 11.52 7.85 -10.41
CA PRO A 148 10.94 8.27 -11.69
C PRO A 148 9.41 8.23 -11.69
N LEU A 149 8.78 7.29 -10.98
CA LEU A 149 7.32 7.23 -10.87
C LEU A 149 6.75 8.44 -10.14
N LEU A 150 7.37 8.88 -9.04
CA LEU A 150 6.95 10.07 -8.30
C LEU A 150 7.15 11.34 -9.14
N PHE A 151 8.26 11.42 -9.87
CA PHE A 151 8.53 12.53 -10.78
C PHE A 151 7.50 12.64 -11.90
N ASP A 152 7.14 11.52 -12.53
CA ASP A 152 6.13 11.48 -13.58
C ASP A 152 4.72 11.73 -13.03
N LEU A 153 4.44 11.28 -11.81
CA LEU A 153 3.16 11.47 -11.14
C LEU A 153 2.91 12.93 -10.76
N ASP A 154 3.91 13.58 -10.16
CA ASP A 154 3.84 14.99 -9.74
C ASP A 154 5.25 15.57 -9.54
N ARG A 155 5.76 16.21 -10.60
CA ARG A 155 7.10 16.84 -10.62
C ARG A 155 7.26 17.89 -9.52
N SER A 156 6.22 18.67 -9.23
CA SER A 156 6.29 19.73 -8.23
C SER A 156 6.46 19.15 -6.84
N VAL A 157 5.67 18.13 -6.49
CA VAL A 157 5.80 17.42 -5.21
C VAL A 157 7.13 16.68 -5.11
N PHE A 158 7.60 16.05 -6.20
CA PHE A 158 8.91 15.41 -6.24
C PHE A 158 10.03 16.39 -5.87
N ILE A 159 10.11 17.54 -6.55
CA ILE A 159 11.13 18.56 -6.27
C ILE A 159 11.00 19.06 -4.85
N ALA A 160 9.78 19.38 -4.40
CA ALA A 160 9.55 19.93 -3.08
C ALA A 160 10.00 18.99 -1.95
N ILE A 161 9.66 17.69 -2.05
CA ILE A 161 10.13 16.67 -1.11
C ILE A 161 11.66 16.65 -1.08
N LEU A 162 12.33 16.62 -2.23
CA LEU A 162 13.80 16.59 -2.27
C LEU A 162 14.45 17.85 -1.69
N THR A 163 13.83 19.02 -1.86
CA THR A 163 14.33 20.27 -1.30
C THR A 163 14.08 20.42 0.20
N GLU A 164 13.04 19.78 0.72
CA GLU A 164 12.69 19.83 2.16
C GLU A 164 13.41 18.76 2.98
N LEU A 165 13.99 17.74 2.35
CA LEU A 165 14.82 16.75 3.05
C LEU A 165 16.02 17.44 3.70
N SER A 166 16.17 17.26 5.01
CA SER A 166 17.39 17.70 5.69
C SER A 166 18.60 16.93 5.18
N SER A 167 19.78 17.54 5.22
CA SER A 167 21.04 16.88 4.83
C SER A 167 21.26 15.57 5.58
N SER A 168 20.86 15.50 6.87
CA SER A 168 20.95 14.25 7.65
C SER A 168 20.04 13.15 7.11
N GLN A 169 18.80 13.47 6.73
CA GLN A 169 17.89 12.48 6.15
C GLN A 169 18.36 12.03 4.77
N ALA A 170 18.82 12.97 3.94
CA ALA A 170 19.37 12.65 2.62
C ALA A 170 20.58 11.73 2.73
N SER A 171 21.56 12.05 3.58
CA SER A 171 22.73 11.20 3.81
C SER A 171 22.35 9.80 4.30
N GLN A 172 21.42 9.70 5.27
CA GLN A 172 20.95 8.39 5.75
C GLN A 172 20.31 7.54 4.65
N LEU A 173 19.52 8.15 3.76
CA LEU A 173 18.92 7.43 2.63
C LEU A 173 19.98 6.96 1.64
N LEU A 174 20.98 7.79 1.33
CA LEU A 174 22.08 7.43 0.43
C LEU A 174 22.95 6.32 1.02
N ASP A 175 23.29 6.41 2.31
CA ASP A 175 24.05 5.38 3.03
C ASP A 175 23.32 4.03 3.01
N GLN A 176 22.00 4.03 3.23
CA GLN A 176 21.22 2.80 3.19
C GLN A 176 21.05 2.26 1.76
N LEU A 177 20.89 3.12 0.76
CA LEU A 177 20.84 2.71 -0.65
C LEU A 177 22.14 2.02 -1.05
N THR A 178 23.29 2.63 -0.74
CA THR A 178 24.61 2.06 -1.06
C THR A 178 24.80 0.70 -0.36
N GLN A 179 24.33 0.56 0.88
CA GLN A 179 24.37 -0.70 1.61
C GLN A 179 23.49 -1.79 0.97
N VAL A 180 22.24 -1.47 0.62
CA VAL A 180 21.28 -2.45 0.09
C VAL A 180 21.65 -2.91 -1.32
N TYR A 181 22.07 -1.98 -2.18
CA TYR A 181 22.45 -2.31 -3.56
C TYR A 181 23.93 -2.63 -3.72
N GLN A 182 24.71 -2.58 -2.64
CA GLN A 182 26.15 -2.81 -2.65
C GLN A 182 26.87 -1.96 -3.72
N CYS A 183 26.41 -0.73 -3.92
CA CYS A 183 26.91 0.16 -4.95
C CYS A 183 27.61 1.37 -4.33
N SER A 184 28.64 1.87 -5.00
CA SER A 184 29.25 3.15 -4.66
C SER A 184 28.58 4.23 -5.48
N LEU A 185 27.99 5.22 -4.81
CA LEU A 185 27.52 6.42 -5.48
C LEU A 185 28.74 7.28 -5.85
N PRO A 186 28.90 7.69 -7.12
CA PRO A 186 29.92 8.64 -7.48
C PRO A 186 29.70 9.93 -6.68
N GLN A 187 30.77 10.51 -6.14
CA GLN A 187 30.70 11.86 -5.58
C GLN A 187 30.38 12.80 -6.74
N ILE A 188 29.12 13.22 -6.86
CA ILE A 188 28.70 14.24 -7.83
C ILE A 188 29.47 15.50 -7.45
N THR A 189 30.44 15.87 -8.27
CA THR A 189 31.20 17.09 -8.07
C THR A 189 30.35 18.27 -8.54
N SER A 190 30.65 19.48 -8.06
CA SER A 190 29.97 20.69 -8.53
C SER A 190 30.02 20.85 -10.05
N GLN A 191 31.03 20.27 -10.72
CA GLN A 191 31.16 20.25 -12.18
C GLN A 191 30.11 19.38 -12.89
N ASP A 192 29.63 18.30 -12.26
CA ASP A 192 28.61 17.42 -12.85
C ASP A 192 27.20 18.04 -12.80
N LEU A 193 26.96 18.93 -11.83
CA LEU A 193 25.70 19.68 -11.70
C LEU A 193 25.56 20.79 -12.75
N ASP A 194 26.68 21.42 -13.12
CA ASP A 194 26.70 22.47 -14.17
C ASP A 194 26.42 21.89 -15.57
N ALA A 195 26.62 20.59 -15.79
CA ALA A 195 26.38 19.91 -17.06
C ALA A 195 24.91 19.52 -17.30
N LEU A 196 24.03 19.68 -16.29
CA LEU A 196 22.61 19.32 -16.33
C LEU A 196 21.67 20.53 -16.46
N GLN A 197 22.22 21.74 -16.56
CA GLN A 197 21.50 23.00 -16.87
C GLN A 197 21.49 23.28 -18.37
#